data_AF-A0A0J0XH76-F1
#
_entry.id   AF-A0A0J0XH76-F1
#
_cell.length_a   1.000
_cell.length_b   1.000
_cell.length_c   1.000
_cell.angle_alpha   90.00
_cell.angle_beta   90.00
_cell.angle_gamma   90.00
#
_symmetry.space_group_name_H-M   'P 1'
#
loop_
_entity.id
_entity.type
_entity.pdbx_description
1 polymer ?
#
loop_
_entity_poly.entity_id
_entity_poly.type
_entity_poly.pdbx_seq_one_letter_code
_entity_poly.pdbx_strand_id
1 'polypeptide(L)'
;MSTLERRRPASTAENENSSISVPDEQDYTPQRRVTARELFKGLSWLDRLLSILILVAMILGVVIGKFVPNTKKILSGATLDGVSIPIVIGLLVMMWPILTKVQYERFARIFGTSHIWKHLAISIVLNWLIAPFLMLGLAWATLPDQPTYRTGVIIVGLARCIAMVMIWNHLARGDINYCAILVIVNSVLQIALFSPMSILFVNILSREDALRLEYGKTAIAVLIYLGIPLAAGVVTRFAMLGILGRRRFENVFLPWFSPLSLLGLLYTIIIICAEQATRILDNIGLVFRVFVPLTLYFVLMWAGTFALGFYLNHKRGAAAGYSYEAAVVQSFTAASNNFELAIAVCVAVYGVDSDQALAATIGPLVEVPVLLLLTHVALLLRAKLKWDVTEEVDLEMEPLPAAGAPAAASTHTVKAE
;
A
#
# COMPACT_ATOMS: atom_id res chain seq x y z
N MET A 1 16.30 -89.34 6.85
CA MET A 1 16.06 -88.39 7.96
C MET A 1 14.81 -87.60 7.65
N SER A 2 13.86 -87.62 8.59
CA SER A 2 12.77 -86.65 8.85
C SER A 2 11.80 -86.30 7.69
N THR A 3 10.62 -86.94 7.69
CA THR A 3 9.27 -86.36 7.99
C THR A 3 8.63 -85.63 6.79
N LEU A 4 7.64 -86.22 6.10
CA LEU A 4 6.18 -86.23 6.40
C LEU A 4 5.62 -84.80 6.46
N GLU A 5 4.55 -84.36 5.79
CA GLU A 5 3.43 -84.95 5.05
C GLU A 5 2.72 -83.79 4.33
N ARG A 6 2.50 -83.81 3.01
CA ARG A 6 1.22 -84.11 2.33
C ARG A 6 -0.02 -83.26 2.74
N ARG A 7 -0.48 -82.37 1.83
CA ARG A 7 -1.80 -82.37 1.14
C ARG A 7 -2.31 -80.95 0.81
N ARG A 8 -2.82 -80.78 -0.42
CA ARG A 8 -3.64 -79.66 -0.95
C ARG A 8 -5.12 -79.77 -0.45
N PRO A 9 -6.08 -78.97 -0.95
CA PRO A 9 -6.38 -77.57 -0.59
C PRO A 9 -7.86 -77.42 -0.16
N ALA A 10 -8.25 -76.26 0.37
CA ALA A 10 -9.51 -75.53 0.12
C ALA A 10 -9.85 -74.61 1.29
N SER A 11 -10.53 -73.51 0.94
CA SER A 11 -11.43 -72.70 1.76
C SER A 11 -10.90 -71.37 2.29
N THR A 12 -11.82 -70.40 2.13
CA THR A 12 -12.08 -69.20 2.94
C THR A 12 -11.20 -67.98 2.75
N ALA A 13 -11.84 -66.99 2.12
CA ALA A 13 -11.58 -65.57 2.26
C ALA A 13 -11.61 -65.16 3.74
N GLU A 14 -10.61 -64.40 4.16
CA GLU A 14 -10.61 -63.62 5.40
C GLU A 14 -10.26 -62.17 5.08
N ASN A 15 -11.04 -61.29 5.72
CA ASN A 15 -10.89 -59.85 5.78
C ASN A 15 -9.48 -59.43 6.23
N GLU A 16 -8.85 -58.51 5.49
CA GLU A 16 -7.95 -57.52 6.11
C GLU A 16 -8.51 -56.12 5.90
N ASN A 17 -9.01 -55.62 7.02
CA ASN A 17 -9.54 -54.31 7.28
C ASN A 17 -8.37 -53.30 7.24
N SER A 18 -8.10 -52.66 6.11
CA SER A 18 -7.17 -51.53 6.05
C SER A 18 -7.91 -50.27 6.54
N SER A 19 -7.77 -50.00 7.83
CA SER A 19 -8.21 -48.76 8.46
C SER A 19 -7.53 -47.57 7.76
N ILE A 20 -8.26 -46.91 6.86
CA ILE A 20 -7.95 -45.56 6.41
C ILE A 20 -8.16 -44.67 7.63
N SER A 21 -7.06 -44.22 8.22
CA SER A 21 -7.08 -43.27 9.32
C SER A 21 -7.72 -41.96 8.85
N VAL A 22 -8.91 -41.68 9.38
CA VAL A 22 -9.52 -40.35 9.36
C VAL A 22 -8.48 -39.38 9.92
N PRO A 23 -8.11 -38.29 9.21
CA PRO A 23 -7.20 -37.30 9.78
C PRO A 23 -7.86 -36.69 11.01
N ASP A 24 -7.12 -36.73 12.10
CA ASP A 24 -7.47 -36.16 13.39
C ASP A 24 -7.94 -34.71 13.21
N GLU A 25 -8.97 -34.35 13.97
CA GLU A 25 -9.63 -33.04 14.01
C GLU A 25 -8.63 -31.99 14.55
N GLN A 26 -7.70 -31.57 13.69
CA GLN A 26 -6.67 -30.59 14.03
C GLN A 26 -7.26 -29.17 14.07
N ASP A 27 -7.63 -28.79 15.29
CA ASP A 27 -7.24 -27.52 15.92
C ASP A 27 -7.81 -26.25 15.26
N TYR A 28 -9.13 -26.07 15.37
CA TYR A 28 -9.74 -24.74 15.30
C TYR A 28 -9.34 -23.93 16.54
N THR A 29 -8.17 -23.29 16.47
CA THR A 29 -7.79 -22.29 17.46
C THR A 29 -8.70 -21.06 17.32
N PRO A 30 -9.43 -20.63 18.37
CA PRO A 30 -10.28 -19.46 18.29
C PRO A 30 -9.40 -18.25 17.97
N GLN A 31 -9.75 -17.52 16.91
CA GLN A 31 -9.02 -16.35 16.41
C GLN A 31 -8.66 -15.40 17.57
N ARG A 32 -7.37 -15.42 17.94
CA ARG A 32 -6.81 -14.60 19.01
C ARG A 32 -7.10 -13.11 18.72
N ARG A 33 -7.85 -12.45 19.60
CA ARG A 33 -8.10 -10.99 19.54
C ARG A 33 -6.75 -10.27 19.57
N VAL A 34 -6.27 -9.86 18.40
CA VAL A 34 -5.03 -9.08 18.30
C VAL A 34 -5.29 -7.74 18.99
N THR A 35 -4.68 -7.55 20.15
CA THR A 35 -4.86 -6.33 20.95
C THR A 35 -4.05 -5.20 20.30
N ALA A 36 -4.47 -3.93 20.40
CA ALA A 36 -3.72 -2.78 19.87
C ALA A 36 -2.21 -2.83 20.25
N ARG A 37 -1.90 -3.28 21.47
CA ARG A 37 -0.53 -3.51 21.95
C ARG A 37 0.28 -4.53 21.15
N GLU A 38 -0.34 -5.56 20.57
CA GLU A 38 0.35 -6.58 19.76
C GLU A 38 0.60 -6.10 18.32
N LEU A 39 -0.33 -5.34 17.74
CA LEU A 39 -0.13 -4.62 16.46
C LEU A 39 1.00 -3.59 16.58
N PHE A 40 1.02 -2.84 17.69
CA PHE A 40 2.09 -1.90 18.03
C PHE A 40 3.45 -2.56 18.33
N LYS A 41 3.48 -3.87 18.63
CA LYS A 41 4.72 -4.64 18.85
C LYS A 41 5.29 -5.25 17.57
N GLY A 42 4.48 -5.37 16.51
CA GLY A 42 4.93 -5.84 15.18
C GLY A 42 5.53 -4.75 14.30
N LEU A 43 5.36 -3.47 14.66
CA LEU A 43 6.01 -2.34 13.99
C LEU A 43 7.45 -2.18 14.49
N SER A 44 8.36 -1.85 13.57
CA SER A 44 9.65 -1.29 13.95
C SER A 44 9.40 -0.04 14.81
N TRP A 45 10.18 0.14 15.89
CA TRP A 45 10.06 1.30 16.78
C TRP A 45 10.08 2.64 16.01
N LEU A 46 10.80 2.67 14.89
CA LEU A 46 10.85 3.79 13.93
C LEU A 46 9.48 4.12 13.29
N ASP A 47 8.75 3.11 12.83
CA ASP A 47 7.47 3.30 12.12
C ASP A 47 6.38 3.81 13.07
N ARG A 48 6.44 3.37 14.34
CA ARG A 48 5.54 3.82 15.40
C ARG A 48 5.78 5.28 15.79
N LEU A 49 7.04 5.72 15.77
CA LEU A 49 7.43 7.08 16.11
C LEU A 49 7.42 8.00 14.90
N LEU A 50 7.13 7.52 13.70
CA LEU A 50 7.23 8.29 12.47
C LEU A 50 6.50 9.63 12.53
N SER A 51 5.22 9.66 12.95
CA SER A 51 4.47 10.91 13.07
C SER A 51 5.07 11.87 14.10
N ILE A 52 5.58 11.34 15.21
CA ILE A 52 6.23 12.14 16.26
C ILE A 52 7.58 12.66 15.76
N LEU A 53 8.35 11.84 15.06
CA LEU A 53 9.64 12.22 14.45
C LEU A 53 9.44 13.29 13.38
N ILE A 54 8.40 13.17 12.55
CA ILE A 54 8.03 14.20 11.57
C ILE A 54 7.67 15.50 12.29
N LEU A 55 6.83 15.46 13.33
CA LEU A 55 6.47 16.64 14.10
C LEU A 55 7.70 17.30 14.75
N VAL A 56 8.58 16.50 15.35
CA VAL A 56 9.84 16.96 15.95
C VAL A 56 10.76 17.54 14.87
N ALA A 57 10.86 16.91 13.70
CA ALA A 57 11.64 17.41 12.57
C ALA A 57 11.09 18.75 12.04
N MET A 58 9.76 18.91 11.98
CA MET A 58 9.14 20.19 11.61
C MET A 58 9.44 21.27 12.65
N ILE A 59 9.26 20.99 13.95
CA ILE A 59 9.57 21.94 15.03
C ILE A 59 11.05 22.31 14.99
N LEU A 60 11.95 21.33 14.86
CA LEU A 60 13.38 21.54 14.77
C LEU A 60 13.74 22.40 13.55
N GLY A 61 13.16 22.11 12.38
CA GLY A 61 13.32 22.92 11.18
C GLY A 61 12.88 24.36 11.40
N VAL A 62 11.67 24.59 11.93
CA VAL A 62 11.16 25.95 12.23
C VAL A 62 12.06 26.68 13.23
N VAL A 63 12.53 26.00 14.28
CA VAL A 63 13.46 26.59 15.27
C VAL A 63 14.78 26.96 14.62
N ILE A 64 15.38 26.07 13.82
CA ILE A 64 16.62 26.37 13.10
C ILE A 64 16.42 27.57 12.17
N GLY A 65 15.36 27.55 11.35
CA GLY A 65 15.08 28.63 10.40
C GLY A 65 14.81 29.98 11.05
N LYS A 66 14.21 30.00 12.24
CA LYS A 66 13.92 31.24 12.99
C LYS A 66 15.13 31.80 13.73
N PHE A 67 15.91 30.94 14.38
CA PHE A 67 16.95 31.38 15.32
C PHE A 67 18.36 31.41 14.72
N VAL A 68 18.62 30.66 13.64
CA VAL A 68 19.92 30.66 12.97
C VAL A 68 19.92 31.71 11.85
N PRO A 69 20.69 32.81 11.98
CA PRO A 69 20.75 33.84 10.93
C PRO A 69 21.38 33.28 9.65
N ASN A 70 20.98 33.80 8.50
CA ASN A 70 21.44 33.35 7.17
C ASN A 70 21.08 31.91 6.77
N THR A 71 20.23 31.18 7.52
CA THR A 71 19.80 29.83 7.15
C THR A 71 19.25 29.77 5.72
N LYS A 72 18.34 30.69 5.37
CA LYS A 72 17.85 30.83 3.98
C LYS A 72 18.99 31.03 2.99
N LYS A 73 19.90 31.97 3.25
CA LYS A 73 20.99 32.30 2.33
C LYS A 73 21.95 31.12 2.10
N ILE A 74 22.18 30.28 3.11
CA ILE A 74 23.03 29.08 3.02
C ILE A 74 22.32 27.98 2.24
N LEU A 75 21.05 27.71 2.54
CA LEU A 75 20.24 26.70 1.83
C LEU A 75 20.00 27.07 0.37
N SER A 76 19.62 28.31 0.10
CA SER A 76 19.33 28.80 -1.25
C SER A 76 20.61 29.19 -2.04
N GLY A 77 21.79 29.15 -1.42
CA GLY A 77 23.06 29.51 -2.05
C GLY A 77 23.58 28.48 -3.06
N ALA A 78 23.12 27.24 -2.95
CA ALA A 78 23.44 26.16 -3.87
C ALA A 78 22.14 25.64 -4.49
N THR A 79 21.72 26.23 -5.62
CA THR A 79 20.49 25.86 -6.33
C THR A 79 20.79 25.20 -7.66
N LEU A 80 19.97 24.19 -8.00
CA LEU A 80 19.90 23.56 -9.31
C LEU A 80 18.49 23.84 -9.84
N ASP A 81 18.37 24.62 -10.91
CA ASP A 81 17.09 25.03 -11.52
C ASP A 81 16.07 25.61 -10.50
N GLY A 82 16.54 26.37 -9.50
CA GLY A 82 15.70 26.99 -8.48
C GLY A 82 15.36 26.10 -7.28
N VAL A 83 15.82 24.84 -7.27
CA VAL A 83 15.70 23.94 -6.10
C VAL A 83 17.03 23.85 -5.36
N SER A 84 17.02 23.95 -4.03
CA SER A 84 18.24 23.83 -3.24
C SER A 84 18.81 22.40 -3.31
N ILE A 85 20.10 22.28 -3.61
CA ILE A 85 20.82 21.00 -3.73
C ILE A 85 20.64 20.13 -2.47
N PRO A 86 20.71 20.67 -1.23
CA PRO A 86 20.38 19.92 -0.03
C PRO A 86 19.03 19.21 -0.10
N ILE A 87 17.98 19.89 -0.57
CA ILE A 87 16.64 19.29 -0.70
C ILE A 87 16.65 18.21 -1.78
N VAL A 88 17.29 18.46 -2.93
CA VAL A 88 17.40 17.44 -3.99
C VAL A 88 18.03 16.16 -3.47
N ILE A 89 19.15 16.27 -2.74
CA ILE A 89 19.83 15.12 -2.13
C ILE A 89 18.90 14.40 -1.16
N GLY A 90 18.23 15.14 -0.26
CA GLY A 90 17.27 14.58 0.69
C GLY A 90 16.16 13.79 -0.01
N LEU A 91 15.58 14.37 -1.06
CA LEU A 91 14.50 13.77 -1.83
C LEU A 91 14.92 12.51 -2.59
N LEU A 92 16.11 12.51 -3.19
CA LEU A 92 16.65 11.34 -3.89
C LEU A 92 17.01 10.21 -2.90
N VAL A 93 17.67 10.57 -1.80
CA VAL A 93 18.10 9.62 -0.76
C VAL A 93 16.90 8.97 -0.08
N MET A 94 15.79 9.69 0.12
CA MET A 94 14.61 9.07 0.74
C MET A 94 13.93 8.04 -0.18
N MET A 95 13.85 8.29 -1.49
CA MET A 95 13.17 7.40 -2.44
C MET A 95 13.99 6.18 -2.82
N TRP A 96 15.31 6.29 -2.88
CA TRP A 96 16.17 5.22 -3.38
C TRP A 96 16.05 3.90 -2.57
N PRO A 97 16.20 3.87 -1.23
CA PRO A 97 16.10 2.63 -0.47
C PRO A 97 14.73 1.96 -0.54
N ILE A 98 13.69 2.77 -0.62
CA ILE A 98 12.31 2.29 -0.79
C ILE A 98 12.18 1.50 -2.10
N LEU A 99 12.67 2.06 -3.20
CA LEU A 99 12.56 1.46 -4.53
C LEU A 99 13.46 0.22 -4.68
N THR A 100 14.54 0.10 -3.90
CA THR A 100 15.35 -1.14 -3.84
C THR A 100 14.60 -2.31 -3.19
N LYS A 101 13.65 -2.06 -2.27
CA LYS A 101 12.87 -3.12 -1.61
C LYS A 101 11.88 -3.81 -2.54
N VAL A 102 11.43 -3.11 -3.58
CA VAL A 102 10.45 -3.61 -4.56
C VAL A 102 11.00 -4.85 -5.28
N GLN A 103 10.20 -5.91 -5.38
CA GLN A 103 10.64 -7.21 -5.90
C GLN A 103 10.36 -7.35 -7.41
N TYR A 104 11.11 -6.62 -8.23
CA TYR A 104 10.93 -6.59 -9.69
C TYR A 104 10.99 -7.98 -10.34
N GLU A 105 11.78 -8.91 -9.78
CA GLU A 105 11.91 -10.28 -10.29
C GLU A 105 10.61 -11.10 -10.21
N ARG A 106 9.68 -10.73 -9.32
CA ARG A 106 8.39 -11.43 -9.20
C ARG A 106 7.38 -10.97 -10.23
N PHE A 107 7.62 -9.83 -10.88
CA PHE A 107 6.68 -9.21 -11.82
C PHE A 107 6.24 -10.17 -12.94
N ALA A 108 7.20 -10.81 -13.62
CA ALA A 108 6.89 -11.70 -14.76
C ALA A 108 6.02 -12.91 -14.38
N ARG A 109 6.18 -13.44 -13.16
CA ARG A 109 5.39 -14.59 -12.68
C ARG A 109 3.94 -14.22 -12.43
N ILE A 110 3.68 -12.97 -12.06
CA ILE A 110 2.39 -12.56 -11.51
C ILE A 110 1.41 -12.09 -12.60
N PHE A 111 1.90 -11.60 -13.74
CA PHE A 111 1.05 -11.23 -14.89
C PHE A 111 0.45 -12.45 -15.63
N GLY A 112 0.87 -13.67 -15.30
CA GLY A 112 0.38 -14.91 -15.89
C GLY A 112 -1.00 -15.37 -15.40
N THR A 113 -1.59 -14.73 -14.38
CA THR A 113 -2.87 -15.17 -13.80
C THR A 113 -4.02 -14.24 -14.18
N SER A 114 -5.00 -14.73 -14.96
CA SER A 114 -6.11 -13.92 -15.48
C SER A 114 -6.96 -13.20 -14.42
N HIS A 115 -7.00 -13.70 -13.18
CA HIS A 115 -7.75 -13.08 -12.08
C HIS A 115 -7.15 -11.73 -11.65
N ILE A 116 -5.82 -11.57 -11.73
CA ILE A 116 -5.11 -10.36 -11.27
C ILE A 116 -5.52 -9.12 -12.08
N TRP A 117 -5.88 -9.29 -13.34
CA TRP A 117 -6.23 -8.19 -14.25
C TRP A 117 -7.51 -7.48 -13.86
N LYS A 118 -8.52 -8.20 -13.33
CA LYS A 118 -9.76 -7.59 -12.83
C LYS A 118 -9.48 -6.71 -11.61
N HIS A 119 -8.68 -7.25 -10.70
CA HIS A 119 -8.20 -6.57 -9.49
C HIS A 119 -7.37 -5.32 -9.82
N LEU A 120 -6.51 -5.42 -10.83
CA LEU A 120 -5.70 -4.31 -11.31
C LEU A 120 -6.55 -3.23 -11.96
N ALA A 121 -7.52 -3.60 -12.81
CA ALA A 121 -8.43 -2.66 -13.44
C ALA A 121 -9.23 -1.84 -12.41
N ILE A 122 -9.76 -2.50 -11.37
CA ILE A 122 -10.43 -1.82 -10.25
C ILE A 122 -9.45 -0.85 -9.55
N SER A 123 -8.22 -1.29 -9.29
CA SER A 123 -7.17 -0.43 -8.72
C SER A 123 -6.91 0.81 -9.56
N ILE A 124 -6.80 0.66 -10.88
CA ILE A 124 -6.50 1.75 -11.80
C ILE A 124 -7.65 2.76 -11.77
N VAL A 125 -8.91 2.31 -11.84
CA VAL A 125 -10.07 3.21 -11.75
C VAL A 125 -10.11 3.93 -10.40
N LEU A 126 -9.87 3.24 -9.29
CA LEU A 126 -9.87 3.86 -7.97
C LEU A 126 -8.75 4.89 -7.83
N ASN A 127 -7.52 4.55 -8.23
CA ASN A 127 -6.33 5.37 -8.03
C ASN A 127 -6.23 6.54 -9.01
N TRP A 128 -6.60 6.34 -10.27
CA TRP A 128 -6.36 7.31 -11.34
C TRP A 128 -7.62 8.04 -11.79
N LEU A 129 -8.80 7.58 -11.40
CA LEU A 129 -10.06 8.27 -11.66
C LEU A 129 -10.68 8.75 -10.35
N ILE A 130 -11.15 7.85 -9.50
CA ILE A 130 -11.97 8.21 -8.33
C ILE A 130 -11.17 9.06 -7.33
N ALA A 131 -9.96 8.66 -6.97
CA ALA A 131 -9.15 9.36 -5.98
C ALA A 131 -8.82 10.82 -6.38
N PRO A 132 -8.30 11.11 -7.59
CA PRO A 132 -8.09 12.48 -8.06
C PRO A 132 -9.34 13.35 -8.01
N PHE A 133 -10.48 12.84 -8.46
CA PHE A 133 -11.74 13.58 -8.45
C PHE A 133 -12.25 13.83 -7.03
N LEU A 134 -12.12 12.83 -6.14
CA LEU A 134 -12.49 13.00 -4.74
C LEU A 134 -11.59 14.04 -4.05
N MET A 135 -10.28 13.98 -4.27
CA MET A 135 -9.36 14.97 -3.70
C MET A 135 -9.68 16.37 -4.21
N LEU A 136 -9.91 16.53 -5.51
CA LEU A 136 -10.31 17.81 -6.11
C LEU A 136 -11.58 18.35 -5.44
N GLY A 137 -12.63 17.52 -5.34
CA GLY A 137 -13.90 17.92 -4.72
C GLY A 137 -13.72 18.34 -3.26
N LEU A 138 -12.95 17.58 -2.48
CA LEU A 138 -12.65 17.90 -1.08
C LEU A 138 -11.80 19.16 -0.94
N ALA A 139 -10.82 19.36 -1.81
CA ALA A 139 -9.97 20.54 -1.80
C ALA A 139 -10.81 21.81 -2.07
N TRP A 140 -11.73 21.76 -3.04
CA TRP A 140 -12.67 22.86 -3.29
C TRP A 140 -13.68 23.08 -2.17
N ALA A 141 -14.20 22.02 -1.57
CA ALA A 141 -15.17 22.11 -0.48
C ALA A 141 -14.56 22.67 0.81
N THR A 142 -13.29 22.37 1.09
CA THR A 142 -12.64 22.70 2.37
C THR A 142 -11.72 23.91 2.31
N LEU A 143 -11.13 24.22 1.14
CA LEU A 143 -10.18 25.32 0.90
C LEU A 143 -10.63 26.26 -0.25
N PRO A 144 -11.90 26.76 -0.28
CA PRO A 144 -12.38 27.63 -1.37
C PRO A 144 -11.68 28.99 -1.45
N ASP A 145 -11.18 29.50 -0.32
CA ASP A 145 -10.51 30.81 -0.20
C ASP A 145 -8.97 30.71 -0.32
N GLN A 146 -8.40 29.50 -0.38
CA GLN A 146 -6.95 29.28 -0.36
C GLN A 146 -6.46 28.54 -1.62
N PRO A 147 -6.32 29.24 -2.77
CA PRO A 147 -5.96 28.62 -4.05
C PRO A 147 -4.60 27.90 -4.02
N THR A 148 -3.61 28.48 -3.34
CA THR A 148 -2.25 27.93 -3.28
C THR A 148 -2.19 26.62 -2.49
N TYR A 149 -2.77 26.59 -1.28
CA TYR A 149 -2.90 25.37 -0.48
C TYR A 149 -3.76 24.32 -1.18
N ARG A 150 -4.85 24.73 -1.85
CA ARG A 150 -5.72 23.82 -2.61
C ARG A 150 -4.95 23.11 -3.71
N THR A 151 -4.15 23.83 -4.50
CA THR A 151 -3.30 23.23 -5.53
C THR A 151 -2.29 22.25 -4.95
N GLY A 152 -1.67 22.57 -3.81
CA GLY A 152 -0.77 21.64 -3.12
C GLY A 152 -1.48 20.33 -2.71
N VAL A 153 -2.67 20.43 -2.12
CA VAL A 153 -3.49 19.26 -1.74
C VAL A 153 -3.93 18.43 -2.95
N ILE A 154 -4.27 19.08 -4.06
CA ILE A 154 -4.62 18.39 -5.32
C ILE A 154 -3.41 17.60 -5.82
N ILE A 155 -2.23 18.21 -5.90
CA ILE A 155 -0.98 17.54 -6.34
C ILE A 155 -0.66 16.34 -5.45
N VAL A 156 -0.85 16.49 -4.13
CA VAL A 156 -0.73 15.39 -3.17
C VAL A 156 -1.67 14.23 -3.49
N GLY A 157 -2.94 14.49 -3.81
CA GLY A 157 -3.90 13.43 -4.15
C GLY A 157 -3.63 12.73 -5.49
N LEU A 158 -2.91 13.38 -6.40
CA LEU A 158 -2.44 12.77 -7.65
C LEU A 158 -1.24 11.84 -7.44
N ALA A 159 -0.46 12.06 -6.39
CA ALA A 159 0.70 11.24 -6.08
C ALA A 159 0.27 9.93 -5.41
N ARG A 160 0.38 8.81 -6.13
CA ARG A 160 -0.04 7.49 -5.64
C ARG A 160 1.03 6.83 -4.76
N CYS A 161 0.63 6.22 -3.65
CA CYS A 161 1.57 5.55 -2.75
C CYS A 161 2.24 4.33 -3.38
N ILE A 162 3.54 4.15 -3.09
CA ILE A 162 4.39 3.06 -3.58
C ILE A 162 5.10 2.30 -2.45
N ALA A 163 5.03 2.75 -1.21
CA ALA A 163 5.92 2.25 -0.15
C ALA A 163 5.20 2.01 1.17
N MET A 164 4.75 3.10 1.80
CA MET A 164 4.13 3.08 3.12
C MET A 164 2.91 2.16 3.16
N VAL A 165 2.22 2.02 2.03
CA VAL A 165 1.11 1.08 1.82
C VAL A 165 1.41 -0.37 2.20
N MET A 166 2.66 -0.84 2.06
CA MET A 166 3.04 -2.20 2.45
C MET A 166 3.00 -2.41 3.96
N ILE A 167 3.30 -1.39 4.76
CA ILE A 167 3.29 -1.46 6.22
C ILE A 167 1.84 -1.59 6.70
N TRP A 168 0.95 -0.75 6.19
CA TRP A 168 -0.48 -0.79 6.52
C TRP A 168 -1.11 -2.12 6.13
N ASN A 169 -0.76 -2.62 4.94
CA ASN A 169 -1.21 -3.94 4.48
C ASN A 169 -0.72 -5.07 5.36
N HIS A 170 0.58 -5.06 5.70
CA HIS A 170 1.13 -6.07 6.60
C HIS A 170 0.41 -6.06 7.96
N LEU A 171 0.16 -4.87 8.52
CA LEU A 171 -0.52 -4.71 9.80
C LEU A 171 -1.98 -5.15 9.76
N ALA A 172 -2.70 -4.82 8.69
CA ALA A 172 -4.10 -5.17 8.48
C ALA A 172 -4.30 -6.61 7.96
N ARG A 173 -3.23 -7.39 7.81
CA ARG A 173 -3.23 -8.76 7.27
C ARG A 173 -3.74 -8.85 5.83
N GLY A 174 -3.31 -7.92 4.97
CA GLY A 174 -3.55 -7.95 3.52
C GLY A 174 -2.62 -8.91 2.77
N ASP A 175 -2.93 -9.18 1.50
CA ASP A 175 -2.09 -10.02 0.63
C ASP A 175 -0.83 -9.25 0.20
N ILE A 176 0.33 -9.72 0.67
CA ILE A 176 1.63 -9.10 0.42
C ILE A 176 2.02 -9.17 -1.06
N ASN A 177 1.71 -10.27 -1.74
CA ASN A 177 2.03 -10.41 -3.16
C ASN A 177 1.17 -9.46 -3.98
N TYR A 178 -0.12 -9.38 -3.67
CA TYR A 178 -1.03 -8.45 -4.35
C TYR A 178 -0.63 -6.99 -4.13
N CYS A 179 -0.30 -6.62 -2.89
CA CYS A 179 0.20 -5.28 -2.57
C CYS A 179 1.46 -4.94 -3.37
N ALA A 180 2.40 -5.87 -3.50
CA ALA A 180 3.64 -5.65 -4.25
C ALA A 180 3.39 -5.38 -5.74
N ILE A 181 2.41 -6.05 -6.36
CA ILE A 181 2.04 -5.80 -7.76
C ILE A 181 1.53 -4.39 -7.94
N LEU A 182 0.61 -3.95 -7.08
CA LEU A 182 0.02 -2.63 -7.18
C LEU A 182 1.03 -1.53 -6.95
N VAL A 183 1.97 -1.73 -6.03
CA VAL A 183 3.11 -0.83 -5.83
C VAL A 183 3.92 -0.67 -7.11
N ILE A 184 4.22 -1.76 -7.82
CA ILE A 184 4.98 -1.70 -9.07
C ILE A 184 4.16 -0.99 -10.15
N VAL A 185 2.90 -1.39 -10.34
CA VAL A 185 2.04 -0.80 -11.38
C VAL A 185 1.80 0.68 -11.09
N ASN A 186 1.54 1.07 -9.84
CA ASN A 186 1.39 2.46 -9.45
C ASN A 186 2.68 3.25 -9.68
N SER A 187 3.86 2.70 -9.39
CA SER A 187 5.14 3.36 -9.68
C SER A 187 5.29 3.68 -11.17
N VAL A 188 5.01 2.71 -12.05
CA VAL A 188 5.11 2.88 -13.51
C VAL A 188 4.06 3.87 -14.02
N LEU A 189 2.81 3.70 -13.60
CA LEU A 189 1.72 4.60 -13.97
C LEU A 189 1.98 6.01 -13.45
N GLN A 190 2.62 6.17 -12.30
CA GLN A 190 2.94 7.49 -11.74
C GLN A 190 3.98 8.23 -12.55
N ILE A 191 5.00 7.55 -13.08
CA ILE A 191 5.95 8.20 -14.00
C ILE A 191 5.23 8.68 -15.28
N ALA A 192 4.29 7.89 -15.81
CA ALA A 192 3.61 8.21 -17.06
C ALA A 192 2.45 9.23 -16.90
N LEU A 193 1.63 9.06 -15.87
CA LEU A 193 0.34 9.74 -15.71
C LEU A 193 0.42 10.94 -14.76
N PHE A 194 1.41 11.04 -13.87
CA PHE A 194 1.43 12.12 -12.89
C PHE A 194 1.49 13.50 -13.54
N SER A 195 2.40 13.72 -14.49
CA SER A 195 2.51 15.01 -15.20
C SER A 195 1.24 15.37 -15.97
N PRO A 196 0.69 14.52 -16.88
CA PRO A 196 -0.52 14.89 -17.61
C PRO A 196 -1.74 15.05 -16.69
N MET A 197 -1.87 14.24 -15.65
CA MET A 197 -2.96 14.40 -14.66
C MET A 197 -2.82 15.69 -13.86
N SER A 198 -1.59 16.10 -13.52
CA SER A 198 -1.36 17.37 -12.82
C SER A 198 -1.80 18.56 -13.67
N ILE A 199 -1.51 18.55 -14.97
CA ILE A 199 -2.01 19.58 -15.90
C ILE A 199 -3.54 19.56 -15.98
N LEU A 200 -4.14 18.38 -16.13
CA LEU A 200 -5.60 18.25 -16.21
C LEU A 200 -6.30 18.78 -14.96
N PHE A 201 -5.87 18.36 -13.78
CA PHE A 201 -6.55 18.70 -12.54
C PHE A 201 -6.27 20.12 -12.06
N VAL A 202 -5.03 20.61 -12.20
CA VAL A 202 -4.65 21.95 -11.74
C VAL A 202 -5.01 23.00 -12.78
N ASN A 203 -4.54 22.87 -14.03
CA ASN A 203 -4.71 23.94 -15.03
C ASN A 203 -6.12 23.95 -15.61
N ILE A 204 -6.70 22.79 -15.92
CA ILE A 204 -7.97 22.71 -16.65
C ILE A 204 -9.16 22.70 -15.70
N LEU A 205 -9.15 21.82 -14.69
CA LEU A 205 -10.29 21.66 -13.77
C LEU A 205 -10.31 22.73 -12.68
N SER A 206 -9.16 23.07 -12.07
CA SER A 206 -9.13 24.10 -11.03
C SER A 206 -9.20 25.52 -11.58
N ARG A 207 -8.93 25.75 -12.88
CA ARG A 207 -8.99 27.07 -13.56
C ARG A 207 -8.23 28.19 -12.82
N GLU A 208 -7.14 27.82 -12.16
CA GLU A 208 -6.26 28.74 -11.44
C GLU A 208 -5.22 29.30 -12.44
N ASP A 209 -5.60 30.28 -13.27
CA ASP A 209 -4.72 30.79 -14.34
C ASP A 209 -3.38 31.37 -13.84
N ALA A 210 -3.34 31.81 -12.58
CA ALA A 210 -2.12 32.32 -11.93
C ALA A 210 -1.16 31.21 -11.45
N LEU A 211 -1.61 29.95 -11.37
CA LEU A 211 -0.85 28.81 -10.82
C LEU A 211 -0.65 27.71 -11.87
N ARG A 212 -0.47 28.11 -13.14
CA ARG A 212 -0.33 27.16 -14.25
C ARG A 212 0.94 26.33 -14.13
N LEU A 213 0.77 25.01 -14.09
CA LEU A 213 1.83 24.03 -14.21
C LEU A 213 2.33 23.97 -15.65
N GLU A 214 3.64 23.96 -15.84
CA GLU A 214 4.27 23.68 -17.12
C GLU A 214 4.52 22.18 -17.24
N TYR A 215 4.03 21.56 -18.31
CA TYR A 215 4.16 20.11 -18.51
C TYR A 215 5.63 19.67 -18.53
N GLY A 216 6.50 20.41 -19.23
CA GLY A 216 7.92 20.09 -19.35
C GLY A 216 8.62 20.06 -17.99
N LYS A 217 8.47 21.13 -17.20
CA LYS A 217 9.05 21.21 -15.85
C LYS A 217 8.51 20.13 -14.92
N THR A 218 7.20 19.87 -14.96
CA THR A 218 6.57 18.83 -14.14
C THR A 218 7.07 17.44 -14.52
N ALA A 219 7.18 17.12 -15.81
CA ALA A 219 7.68 15.84 -16.30
C ALA A 219 9.16 15.63 -15.95
N ILE A 220 10.00 16.66 -16.12
CA ILE A 220 11.41 16.62 -15.73
C ILE A 220 11.54 16.41 -14.23
N ALA A 221 10.76 17.12 -13.41
CA ALA A 221 10.74 16.92 -11.96
C ALA A 221 10.38 15.47 -11.59
N VAL A 222 9.30 14.91 -12.15
CA VAL A 222 8.94 13.50 -11.91
C VAL A 222 10.07 12.56 -12.33
N LEU A 223 10.70 12.80 -13.47
CA LEU A 223 11.80 11.95 -13.95
C LEU A 223 13.03 12.02 -13.05
N ILE A 224 13.37 13.21 -12.55
CA ILE A 224 14.50 13.41 -11.63
C ILE A 224 14.19 12.75 -10.28
N TYR A 225 13.04 13.06 -9.67
CA TYR A 225 12.76 12.68 -8.30
C TYR A 225 12.19 11.28 -8.13
N LEU A 226 11.54 10.72 -9.16
CA LEU A 226 11.05 9.33 -9.13
C LEU A 226 11.82 8.43 -10.10
N GLY A 227 12.09 8.90 -11.31
CA GLY A 227 12.78 8.10 -12.34
C GLY A 227 14.21 7.74 -11.98
N ILE A 228 15.02 8.69 -11.51
CA ILE A 228 16.41 8.42 -11.08
C ILE A 228 16.44 7.47 -9.88
N PRO A 229 15.69 7.70 -8.77
CA PRO A 229 15.65 6.75 -7.66
C PRO A 229 15.11 5.37 -8.04
N LEU A 230 14.18 5.29 -9.00
CA LEU A 230 13.70 4.00 -9.51
C LEU A 230 14.81 3.25 -10.23
N ALA A 231 15.51 3.90 -11.16
CA ALA A 231 16.64 3.31 -11.87
C ALA A 231 17.75 2.89 -10.89
N ALA A 232 18.13 3.77 -9.96
CA ALA A 232 19.11 3.47 -8.92
C ALA A 232 18.64 2.31 -8.03
N GLY A 233 17.36 2.26 -7.68
CA GLY A 233 16.76 1.21 -6.86
C GLY A 233 16.82 -0.16 -7.54
N VAL A 234 16.45 -0.21 -8.82
CA VAL A 234 16.51 -1.41 -9.68
C VAL A 234 17.96 -1.90 -9.82
N VAL A 235 18.89 -1.02 -10.18
CA VAL A 235 20.31 -1.36 -10.34
C VAL A 235 20.89 -1.88 -9.03
N THR A 236 20.63 -1.18 -7.92
CA THR A 236 21.12 -1.58 -6.59
C THR A 236 20.56 -2.95 -6.20
N ARG A 237 19.28 -3.21 -6.45
CA ARG A 237 18.66 -4.50 -6.13
C ARG A 237 19.32 -5.64 -6.91
N PHE A 238 19.41 -5.53 -8.23
CA PHE A 238 19.96 -6.61 -9.05
C PHE A 238 21.47 -6.81 -8.81
N ALA A 239 22.23 -5.72 -8.66
CA ALA A 239 23.66 -5.80 -8.33
C ALA A 239 23.88 -6.48 -6.97
N MET A 240 23.17 -6.06 -5.92
CA MET A 240 23.35 -6.62 -4.58
C MET A 240 22.81 -8.05 -4.47
N LEU A 241 21.73 -8.40 -5.19
CA LEU A 241 21.27 -9.78 -5.30
C LEU A 241 22.31 -10.68 -5.97
N GLY A 242 22.97 -10.19 -7.03
CA GLY A 242 24.03 -10.92 -7.72
C GLY A 242 25.28 -11.14 -6.86
N ILE A 243 25.67 -10.15 -6.05
CA ILE A 243 26.91 -10.20 -5.24
C ILE A 243 26.71 -10.93 -3.91
N LEU A 244 25.63 -10.64 -3.17
CA LEU A 244 25.43 -11.15 -1.80
C LEU A 244 24.61 -12.44 -1.76
N GLY A 245 23.82 -12.71 -2.81
CA GLY A 245 22.78 -13.73 -2.82
C GLY A 245 21.53 -13.31 -2.01
N ARG A 246 20.39 -13.94 -2.30
CA ARG A 246 19.08 -13.53 -1.79
C ARG A 246 18.99 -13.46 -0.26
N ARG A 247 19.55 -14.46 0.43
CA ARG A 247 19.45 -14.56 1.91
C ARG A 247 20.21 -13.45 2.63
N ARG A 248 21.40 -13.05 2.14
CA ARG A 248 22.16 -11.93 2.74
C ARG A 248 21.62 -10.57 2.31
N PHE A 249 21.10 -10.46 1.10
CA PHE A 249 20.40 -9.26 0.66
C PHE A 249 19.20 -8.95 1.57
N GLU A 250 18.33 -9.93 1.80
CA GLU A 250 17.10 -9.74 2.57
C GLU A 250 17.35 -9.58 4.09
N ASN A 251 18.31 -10.31 4.66
CA ASN A 251 18.51 -10.32 6.12
C ASN A 251 19.57 -9.33 6.63
N VAL A 252 20.48 -8.86 5.77
CA VAL A 252 21.61 -8.00 6.21
C VAL A 252 21.57 -6.65 5.50
N PHE A 253 21.55 -6.67 4.17
CA PHE A 253 21.62 -5.43 3.39
C PHE A 253 20.33 -4.60 3.51
N LEU A 254 19.16 -5.20 3.28
CA LEU A 254 17.88 -4.48 3.34
C LEU A 254 17.59 -3.85 4.71
N PRO A 255 17.79 -4.52 5.86
CA PRO A 255 17.54 -3.92 7.17
C PRO A 255 18.50 -2.76 7.49
N TRP A 256 19.73 -2.80 6.97
CA TRP A 256 20.72 -1.72 7.13
C TRP A 256 20.47 -0.54 6.18
N PHE A 257 20.03 -0.82 4.94
CA PHE A 257 19.79 0.19 3.92
C PHE A 257 18.43 0.88 4.09
N SER A 258 17.43 0.18 4.61
CA SER A 258 16.06 0.66 4.81
C SER A 258 15.94 1.96 5.62
N PRO A 259 16.62 2.14 6.77
CA PRO A 259 16.51 3.37 7.58
C PRO A 259 16.96 4.64 6.86
N LEU A 260 17.79 4.52 5.81
CA LEU A 260 18.24 5.66 5.02
C LEU A 260 17.07 6.41 4.38
N SER A 261 15.98 5.71 4.04
CA SER A 261 14.80 6.38 3.49
C SER A 261 14.15 7.32 4.49
N LEU A 262 14.02 6.86 5.74
CA LEU A 262 13.45 7.67 6.82
C LEU A 262 14.37 8.84 7.16
N LEU A 263 15.68 8.60 7.25
CA LEU A 263 16.65 9.67 7.50
C LEU A 263 16.58 10.75 6.41
N GLY A 264 16.50 10.36 5.14
CA GLY A 264 16.31 11.29 4.03
C GLY A 264 14.99 12.08 4.12
N LEU A 265 13.89 11.43 4.51
CA LEU A 265 12.60 12.09 4.71
C LEU A 265 12.67 13.14 5.83
N LEU A 266 13.15 12.75 7.02
CA LEU A 266 13.27 13.65 8.17
C LEU A 266 14.23 14.82 7.87
N TYR A 267 15.35 14.53 7.20
CA TYR A 267 16.28 15.55 6.74
C TYR A 267 15.59 16.54 5.80
N THR A 268 14.87 16.06 4.79
CA THR A 268 14.15 16.91 3.83
C THR A 268 13.13 17.81 4.54
N ILE A 269 12.36 17.25 5.48
CA ILE A 269 11.37 17.99 6.26
C ILE A 269 12.05 19.10 7.09
N ILE A 270 13.18 18.81 7.74
CA ILE A 270 13.93 19.80 8.51
C ILE A 270 14.37 20.94 7.60
N ILE A 271 14.94 20.63 6.43
CA ILE A 271 15.45 21.63 5.48
C ILE A 271 14.31 22.50 4.93
N ILE A 272 13.19 21.90 4.50
CA ILE A 272 12.01 22.63 4.01
C ILE A 272 11.43 23.53 5.11
N CYS A 273 11.25 22.99 6.32
CA CYS A 273 10.69 23.76 7.44
C CYS A 273 11.64 24.86 7.92
N ALA A 274 12.96 24.66 7.80
CA ALA A 274 13.96 25.68 8.11
C ALA A 274 13.95 26.81 7.08
N GLU A 275 13.77 26.49 5.80
CA GLU A 275 13.60 27.51 4.77
C GLU A 275 12.29 28.27 4.97
N GLN A 276 11.20 27.60 5.35
CA GLN A 276 9.87 28.22 5.46
C GLN A 276 9.45 28.67 6.88
N ALA A 277 10.36 28.73 7.85
CA ALA A 277 10.02 28.89 9.27
C ALA A 277 9.06 30.06 9.56
N THR A 278 9.30 31.25 8.99
CA THR A 278 8.45 32.43 9.19
C THR A 278 7.05 32.24 8.63
N ARG A 279 6.92 31.63 7.44
CA ARG A 279 5.64 31.37 6.77
C ARG A 279 4.76 30.43 7.59
N ILE A 280 5.36 29.36 8.12
CA ILE A 280 4.68 28.37 8.96
C ILE A 280 4.11 29.03 10.22
N LEU A 281 4.89 29.92 10.85
CA LEU A 281 4.49 30.62 12.07
C LEU A 281 3.38 31.64 11.79
N ASP A 282 3.47 32.39 10.69
CA ASP A 282 2.48 33.41 10.32
C ASP A 282 1.14 32.81 9.87
N ASN A 283 1.16 31.58 9.33
CA ASN A 283 -0.01 30.94 8.70
C ASN A 283 -0.45 29.63 9.37
N ILE A 284 -0.21 29.49 10.68
CA ILE A 284 -0.48 28.23 11.40
C ILE A 284 -1.94 27.76 11.28
N GLY A 285 -2.90 28.69 11.25
CA GLY A 285 -4.32 28.37 11.07
C GLY A 285 -4.62 27.73 9.70
N LEU A 286 -3.97 28.21 8.64
CA LEU A 286 -4.13 27.67 7.29
C LEU A 286 -3.49 26.29 7.16
N VAL A 287 -2.33 26.10 7.80
CA VAL A 287 -1.64 24.81 7.90
C VAL A 287 -2.55 23.74 8.52
N PHE A 288 -3.24 24.06 9.62
CA PHE A 288 -4.19 23.13 10.23
C PHE A 288 -5.42 22.84 9.35
N ARG A 289 -5.84 23.81 8.54
CA ARG A 289 -6.99 23.62 7.64
C ARG A 289 -6.71 22.56 6.56
N VAL A 290 -5.46 22.36 6.17
CA VAL A 290 -5.03 21.29 5.24
C VAL A 290 -5.30 19.88 5.80
N PHE A 291 -5.39 19.72 7.12
CA PHE A 291 -5.69 18.42 7.73
C PHE A 291 -7.08 17.91 7.36
N VAL A 292 -8.03 18.82 7.16
CA VAL A 292 -9.44 18.49 6.89
C VAL A 292 -9.60 17.74 5.56
N PRO A 293 -9.20 18.28 4.38
CA PRO A 293 -9.36 17.55 3.12
C PRO A 293 -8.56 16.25 3.11
N LEU A 294 -7.35 16.22 3.68
CA LEU A 294 -6.54 15.02 3.72
C LEU A 294 -7.17 13.91 4.56
N THR A 295 -7.64 14.23 5.78
CA THR A 295 -8.29 13.26 6.66
C THR A 295 -9.57 12.72 6.02
N LEU A 296 -10.41 13.60 5.46
CA LEU A 296 -11.63 13.19 4.76
C LEU A 296 -11.29 12.30 3.56
N TYR A 297 -10.29 12.67 2.78
CA TYR A 297 -9.86 11.88 1.63
C TYR A 297 -9.42 10.47 2.05
N PHE A 298 -8.56 10.34 3.06
CA PHE A 298 -8.08 9.03 3.53
C PHE A 298 -9.22 8.16 4.04
N VAL A 299 -10.10 8.72 4.86
CA VAL A 299 -11.24 7.98 5.43
C VAL A 299 -12.24 7.58 4.34
N LEU A 300 -12.62 8.50 3.46
CA LEU A 300 -13.62 8.25 2.42
C LEU A 300 -13.11 7.28 1.34
N MET A 301 -11.88 7.46 0.85
CA MET A 301 -11.28 6.53 -0.11
C MET A 301 -11.14 5.14 0.49
N TRP A 302 -10.64 5.04 1.71
CA TRP A 302 -10.45 3.76 2.38
C TRP A 302 -11.80 3.06 2.61
N ALA A 303 -12.76 3.76 3.22
CA ALA A 303 -14.07 3.20 3.55
C ALA A 303 -14.85 2.82 2.29
N GLY A 304 -14.87 3.69 1.27
CA GLY A 304 -15.55 3.43 0.00
C GLY A 304 -14.96 2.23 -0.74
N THR A 305 -13.63 2.14 -0.80
CA THR A 305 -12.94 1.02 -1.45
C THR A 305 -13.10 -0.28 -0.68
N PHE A 306 -13.01 -0.24 0.65
CA PHE A 306 -13.21 -1.41 1.51
C PHE A 306 -14.65 -1.94 1.42
N ALA A 307 -15.63 -1.03 1.46
CA ALA A 307 -17.04 -1.37 1.28
C ALA A 307 -17.34 -1.93 -0.11
N LEU A 308 -16.71 -1.39 -1.17
CA LEU A 308 -16.80 -1.93 -2.52
C LEU A 308 -16.24 -3.35 -2.58
N GLY A 309 -15.07 -3.60 -1.99
CA GLY A 309 -14.49 -4.94 -1.91
C GLY A 309 -15.40 -5.94 -1.19
N PHE A 310 -15.97 -5.52 -0.05
CA PHE A 310 -16.95 -6.32 0.69
C PHE A 310 -18.22 -6.61 -0.12
N TYR A 311 -18.77 -5.60 -0.79
CA TYR A 311 -19.95 -5.75 -1.64
C TYR A 311 -19.72 -6.69 -2.83
N LEU A 312 -18.57 -6.58 -3.50
CA LEU A 312 -18.21 -7.44 -4.62
C LEU A 312 -18.03 -8.89 -4.18
N ASN A 313 -17.49 -9.13 -2.98
CA ASN A 313 -17.40 -10.47 -2.40
C ASN A 313 -18.79 -11.09 -2.20
N HIS A 314 -19.74 -10.33 -1.66
CA HIS A 314 -21.08 -10.84 -1.31
C HIS A 314 -22.01 -10.99 -2.52
N LYS A 315 -21.93 -10.10 -3.52
CA LYS A 315 -22.88 -10.09 -4.65
C LYS A 315 -22.55 -11.12 -5.74
N ARG A 316 -21.26 -11.42 -5.96
CA ARG A 316 -20.81 -12.30 -7.06
C ARG A 316 -20.47 -13.72 -6.62
N GLY A 317 -20.64 -14.03 -5.34
CA GLY A 317 -20.12 -15.26 -4.74
C GLY A 317 -18.60 -15.35 -4.84
N ALA A 318 -18.02 -16.40 -4.25
CA ALA A 318 -16.58 -16.67 -4.28
C ALA A 318 -15.96 -16.68 -5.69
N ALA A 319 -16.77 -16.73 -6.76
CA ALA A 319 -16.36 -16.68 -8.17
C ALA A 319 -15.63 -15.38 -8.59
N ALA A 320 -15.71 -14.29 -7.80
CA ALA A 320 -14.94 -13.06 -8.04
C ALA A 320 -13.65 -12.94 -7.21
N GLY A 321 -13.36 -13.92 -6.33
CA GLY A 321 -12.10 -14.02 -5.58
C GLY A 321 -11.71 -12.80 -4.75
N TYR A 322 -12.68 -11.96 -4.33
CA TYR A 322 -12.42 -10.74 -3.58
C TYR A 322 -12.37 -11.03 -2.06
N SER A 323 -11.26 -11.62 -1.62
CA SER A 323 -11.06 -11.93 -0.20
C SER A 323 -10.86 -10.65 0.64
N TYR A 324 -10.96 -10.79 1.97
CA TYR A 324 -10.63 -9.72 2.92
C TYR A 324 -9.24 -9.14 2.62
N GLU A 325 -8.27 -10.03 2.39
CA GLU A 325 -6.88 -9.68 2.13
C GLU A 325 -6.76 -8.79 0.89
N ALA A 326 -7.53 -9.06 -0.16
CA ALA A 326 -7.57 -8.24 -1.37
C ALA A 326 -8.27 -6.89 -1.15
N ALA A 327 -9.38 -6.86 -0.39
CA ALA A 327 -10.09 -5.62 -0.07
C ALA A 327 -9.24 -4.67 0.81
N VAL A 328 -8.47 -5.22 1.75
CA VAL A 328 -7.48 -4.48 2.53
C VAL A 328 -6.42 -3.87 1.62
N VAL A 329 -5.85 -4.67 0.72
CA VAL A 329 -4.85 -4.17 -0.24
C VAL A 329 -5.39 -3.04 -1.08
N GLN A 330 -6.63 -3.13 -1.57
CA GLN A 330 -7.22 -2.06 -2.36
C GLN A 330 -7.52 -0.82 -1.57
N SER A 331 -8.11 -0.97 -0.39
CA SER A 331 -8.49 0.17 0.43
C SER A 331 -7.27 0.99 0.88
N PHE A 332 -6.20 0.34 1.33
CA PHE A 332 -4.97 1.05 1.69
C PHE A 332 -4.24 1.61 0.47
N THR A 333 -4.21 0.90 -0.66
CA THR A 333 -3.58 1.41 -1.88
C THR A 333 -4.34 2.60 -2.47
N ALA A 334 -5.67 2.58 -2.39
CA ALA A 334 -6.54 3.65 -2.89
C ALA A 334 -6.53 4.89 -1.98
N ALA A 335 -6.41 4.71 -0.67
CA ALA A 335 -6.35 5.82 0.27
C ALA A 335 -4.95 6.46 0.36
N SER A 336 -3.87 5.70 0.26
CA SER A 336 -2.52 6.23 0.53
C SER A 336 -1.98 7.08 -0.63
N ASN A 337 -1.19 8.10 -0.30
CA ASN A 337 -0.54 8.97 -1.27
C ASN A 337 1.01 8.85 -1.18
N ASN A 338 1.71 9.47 -2.13
CA ASN A 338 3.16 9.59 -2.16
C ASN A 338 3.55 11.05 -1.97
N PHE A 339 3.69 11.45 -0.70
CA PHE A 339 4.02 12.83 -0.36
C PHE A 339 5.43 13.20 -0.79
N GLU A 340 6.32 12.22 -0.81
CA GLU A 340 7.68 12.37 -1.26
C GLU A 340 7.74 12.97 -2.68
N LEU A 341 6.96 12.41 -3.61
CA LEU A 341 6.86 12.94 -4.96
C LEU A 341 6.14 14.29 -4.99
N ALA A 342 5.06 14.43 -4.21
CA ALA A 342 4.29 15.67 -4.19
C ALA A 342 5.13 16.85 -3.70
N ILE A 343 5.89 16.68 -2.62
CA ILE A 343 6.86 17.66 -2.11
C ILE A 343 7.88 17.98 -3.20
N ALA A 344 8.48 16.95 -3.81
CA ALA A 344 9.50 17.14 -4.83
C ALA A 344 9.01 17.96 -6.04
N VAL A 345 7.81 17.66 -6.54
CA VAL A 345 7.21 18.40 -7.66
C VAL A 345 6.81 19.81 -7.23
N CYS A 346 6.18 19.98 -6.07
CA CYS A 346 5.82 21.31 -5.59
C CYS A 346 7.05 22.20 -5.43
N VAL A 347 8.13 21.67 -4.84
CA VAL A 347 9.41 22.37 -4.71
C VAL A 347 10.03 22.69 -6.06
N ALA A 348 10.00 21.75 -7.01
CA ALA A 348 10.60 21.94 -8.33
C ALA A 348 9.84 22.93 -9.22
N VAL A 349 8.53 23.00 -9.11
CA VAL A 349 7.70 23.82 -10.00
C VAL A 349 7.38 25.18 -9.38
N TYR A 350 7.03 25.22 -8.08
CA TYR A 350 6.63 26.45 -7.38
C TYR A 350 7.73 27.03 -6.49
N GLY A 351 8.82 26.30 -6.28
CA GLY A 351 9.90 26.69 -5.38
C GLY A 351 9.68 26.21 -3.94
N VAL A 352 10.77 26.20 -3.18
CA VAL A 352 10.76 25.75 -1.78
C VAL A 352 9.92 26.67 -0.89
N ASP A 353 9.87 27.98 -1.18
CA ASP A 353 9.14 28.97 -0.38
C ASP A 353 7.62 29.02 -0.65
N SER A 354 7.07 28.01 -1.33
CA SER A 354 5.67 27.97 -1.78
C SER A 354 4.71 27.29 -0.78
N ASP A 355 3.47 27.79 -0.70
CA ASP A 355 2.41 27.17 0.13
C ASP A 355 2.06 25.75 -0.36
N GLN A 356 2.25 25.48 -1.66
CA GLN A 356 2.04 24.17 -2.28
C GLN A 356 3.02 23.13 -1.70
N ALA A 357 4.29 23.50 -1.54
CA ALA A 357 5.30 22.64 -0.92
C ALA A 357 5.02 22.42 0.57
N LEU A 358 4.52 23.46 1.26
CA LEU A 358 4.12 23.35 2.66
C LEU A 358 2.94 22.39 2.84
N ALA A 359 1.90 22.52 2.02
CA ALA A 359 0.74 21.63 2.03
C ALA A 359 1.14 20.16 1.83
N ALA A 360 2.09 19.90 0.92
CA ALA A 360 2.62 18.56 0.68
C ALA A 360 3.42 18.00 1.87
N THR A 361 4.18 18.86 2.56
CA THR A 361 5.01 18.49 3.72
C THR A 361 4.18 18.10 4.94
N ILE A 362 2.99 18.68 5.10
CA ILE A 362 2.05 18.35 6.19
C ILE A 362 1.42 16.97 6.01
N GLY A 363 1.35 16.48 4.77
CA GLY A 363 0.71 15.22 4.40
C GLY A 363 1.06 14.02 5.28
N PRO A 364 2.35 13.67 5.45
CA PRO A 364 2.80 12.56 6.29
C PRO A 364 2.36 12.66 7.76
N LEU A 365 2.21 13.88 8.30
CA LEU A 365 1.75 14.11 9.67
C LEU A 365 0.28 13.68 9.85
N VAL A 366 -0.52 13.76 8.79
CA VAL A 366 -1.94 13.38 8.77
C VAL A 366 -2.12 11.91 8.36
N GLU A 367 -1.43 11.46 7.32
CA GLU A 367 -1.62 10.11 6.76
C GLU A 367 -1.26 9.02 7.77
N VAL A 368 -0.08 9.10 8.37
CA VAL A 368 0.44 8.04 9.26
C VAL A 368 -0.53 7.74 10.42
N PRO A 369 -1.02 8.72 11.21
CA PRO A 369 -1.97 8.42 12.28
C PRO A 369 -3.34 7.96 11.76
N VAL A 370 -3.84 8.54 10.67
CA VAL A 370 -5.15 8.18 10.10
C VAL A 370 -5.12 6.76 9.54
N LEU A 371 -4.14 6.41 8.71
CA LEU A 371 -4.01 5.07 8.15
C LEU A 371 -3.75 4.03 9.24
N LEU A 372 -2.93 4.35 10.24
CA LEU A 372 -2.75 3.46 11.40
C LEU A 372 -4.08 3.22 12.13
N LEU A 373 -4.90 4.25 12.35
CA LEU A 373 -6.24 4.07 12.92
C LEU A 373 -7.11 3.16 12.03
N LEU A 374 -7.08 3.38 10.72
CA LEU A 374 -7.83 2.58 9.76
C LEU A 374 -7.38 1.11 9.70
N THR A 375 -6.10 0.79 9.98
CA THR A 375 -5.68 -0.63 10.11
C THR A 375 -6.39 -1.34 11.27
N HIS A 376 -6.63 -0.63 12.37
CA HIS A 376 -7.39 -1.17 13.49
C HIS A 376 -8.85 -1.36 13.10
N VAL A 377 -9.43 -0.39 12.39
CA VAL A 377 -10.80 -0.50 11.86
C VAL A 377 -10.91 -1.70 10.90
N ALA A 378 -9.93 -1.90 10.00
CA ALA A 378 -9.89 -3.04 9.09
C ALA A 378 -9.96 -4.38 9.84
N LEU A 379 -9.13 -4.54 10.88
CA LEU A 379 -9.07 -5.76 11.69
C LEU A 379 -10.35 -5.97 12.52
N LEU A 380 -10.95 -4.90 13.03
CA LEU A 380 -12.24 -4.97 13.71
C LEU A 380 -13.36 -5.40 12.74
N LEU A 381 -13.37 -4.86 11.53
CA LEU A 381 -14.31 -5.23 10.48
C LEU A 381 -14.07 -6.65 9.96
N ARG A 382 -12.82 -7.13 9.95
CA ARG A 382 -12.50 -8.55 9.66
C ARG A 382 -13.23 -9.50 10.61
N ALA A 383 -13.21 -9.18 11.91
CA ALA A 383 -13.82 -10.02 12.94
C ALA A 383 -15.35 -9.92 12.98
N LYS A 384 -15.92 -8.79 12.54
CA LYS A 384 -17.37 -8.56 12.57
C LYS A 384 -18.10 -8.93 11.28
N LEU A 385 -17.46 -8.79 10.12
CA LEU A 385 -18.06 -9.07 8.82
C LEU A 385 -17.76 -10.53 8.42
N LYS A 386 -18.75 -11.22 7.85
CA LYS A 386 -18.56 -12.56 7.29
C LYS A 386 -17.89 -12.43 5.91
N TRP A 387 -16.61 -12.78 5.84
CA TRP A 387 -15.82 -12.72 4.60
C TRP A 387 -15.85 -14.03 3.82
N ASP A 388 -16.03 -15.17 4.49
CA ASP A 388 -16.20 -16.45 3.84
C ASP A 388 -17.63 -16.59 3.35
N VAL A 389 -17.78 -16.71 2.02
CA VAL A 389 -18.92 -17.36 1.40
C VAL A 389 -18.51 -18.83 1.30
N THR A 390 -18.52 -19.56 2.43
CA THR A 390 -18.57 -21.01 2.35
C THR A 390 -19.88 -21.34 1.66
N GLU A 391 -19.83 -21.94 0.48
CA GLU A 391 -20.92 -22.82 0.07
C GLU A 391 -21.03 -23.85 1.18
N GLU A 392 -22.01 -23.69 2.07
CA GLU A 392 -22.58 -24.83 2.78
C GLU A 392 -23.11 -25.75 1.68
N VAL A 393 -22.24 -26.66 1.22
CA VAL A 393 -22.71 -27.91 0.65
C VAL A 393 -23.34 -28.60 1.84
N ASP A 394 -24.66 -28.46 1.96
CA ASP A 394 -25.50 -29.31 2.79
C ASP A 394 -25.23 -30.75 2.35
N LEU A 395 -24.25 -31.38 2.99
CA LEU A 395 -24.17 -32.82 3.05
C LEU A 395 -25.33 -33.22 3.97
N GLU A 396 -26.53 -33.30 3.40
CA GLU A 396 -27.58 -34.16 3.93
C GLU A 396 -26.93 -35.54 4.09
N MET A 397 -26.52 -35.86 5.31
CA MET A 397 -26.07 -37.19 5.66
C MET A 397 -27.27 -38.10 5.47
N GLU A 398 -27.36 -38.72 4.30
CA GLU A 398 -28.21 -39.87 4.08
C GLU A 398 -27.83 -40.90 5.17
N PRO A 399 -28.79 -41.32 6.03
CA PRO A 399 -28.46 -42.22 7.11
C PRO A 399 -27.97 -43.53 6.52
N LEU A 400 -26.72 -43.88 6.83
CA LEU A 400 -26.11 -45.16 6.50
C LEU A 400 -27.11 -46.29 6.77
N PRO A 401 -27.47 -47.12 5.77
CA PRO A 401 -28.38 -48.22 6.00
C PRO A 401 -27.75 -49.17 7.04
N ALA A 402 -28.52 -49.45 8.09
CA ALA A 402 -28.11 -50.31 9.18
C ALA A 402 -27.57 -51.65 8.64
N ALA A 403 -26.38 -52.03 9.11
CA ALA A 403 -25.75 -53.29 8.75
C ALA A 403 -26.66 -54.48 9.11
N GLY A 404 -27.29 -55.10 8.12
CA GLY A 404 -28.11 -56.30 8.37
C GLY A 404 -29.18 -56.72 7.35
N ALA A 405 -29.17 -56.27 6.09
CA ALA A 405 -30.13 -56.74 5.08
C ALA A 405 -29.43 -57.41 3.88
N PRO A 406 -29.91 -58.57 3.39
CA PRO A 406 -29.24 -59.32 2.33
C PRO A 406 -29.36 -58.61 0.98
N ALA A 407 -28.29 -58.65 0.19
CA ALA A 407 -28.20 -58.06 -1.14
C ALA A 407 -29.26 -58.65 -2.09
N ALA A 408 -30.23 -57.82 -2.49
CA ALA A 408 -31.11 -58.12 -3.61
C ALA A 408 -30.44 -57.62 -4.91
N ALA A 409 -30.22 -58.54 -5.83
CA ALA A 409 -29.71 -58.27 -7.17
C ALA A 409 -30.69 -57.36 -7.94
N SER A 410 -30.19 -56.28 -8.55
CA SER A 410 -30.90 -55.56 -9.59
C SER A 410 -30.01 -55.36 -10.81
N THR A 411 -30.34 -56.14 -11.84
CA THR A 411 -29.95 -56.05 -13.24
C THR A 411 -29.95 -54.62 -13.77
N HIS A 412 -28.82 -54.18 -14.33
CA HIS A 412 -28.75 -53.03 -15.23
C HIS A 412 -29.43 -53.37 -16.56
N THR A 413 -30.56 -52.73 -16.85
CA THR A 413 -31.08 -52.58 -18.22
C THR A 413 -30.68 -51.21 -18.76
N VAL A 414 -29.91 -51.26 -19.83
CA VAL A 414 -29.57 -50.16 -20.75
C VAL A 414 -30.84 -49.57 -21.35
N LYS A 415 -30.95 -48.24 -21.41
CA LYS A 415 -31.65 -47.58 -22.51
C LYS A 415 -30.99 -46.25 -22.87
N ALA A 416 -30.51 -46.20 -24.09
CA ALA A 416 -30.19 -45.00 -24.84
C ALA A 416 -31.48 -44.37 -25.37
N GLU A 417 -31.53 -43.04 -25.37
CA GLU A 417 -32.08 -42.20 -26.44
C GLU A 417 -31.47 -40.79 -26.35
#